data_AF-A0AAU4YJD1-F1
#
_entry.id   AF-A0AAU4YJD1-F1
#
_cell.length_a   1.000
_cell.length_b   1.000
_cell.length_c   1.000
_cell.angle_alpha   90.00
_cell.angle_beta   90.00
_cell.angle_gamma   90.00
#
_symmetry.space_group_name_H-M   'P 1'
#
loop_
_entity.id
_entity.type
_entity.pdbx_description
1 polymer ?
#
loop_
_entity_poly.entity_id
_entity_poly.type
_entity_poly.pdbx_seq_one_letter_code
_entity_poly.pdbx_strand_id
1 'polypeptide(L)'
;MSHRPQDPQHQDPAVIGWSHGDHAVRWSHADRTVEKEFAGPTQAALAWGSRILVVEALDDTPYTPTDNAVVYEADGTELVRLRPPRDLVAEPSWVFGFFTAHLDSEGRPVLVIATQVGDFWGHPDLATGTVVDVQEWR
;
A
#
# COMPACT_ATOMS: atom_id res chain seq x y z
N MET A 1 -1.71 9.55 -46.76
CA MET A 1 -1.12 9.93 -45.46
C MET A 1 -2.24 9.89 -44.44
N SER A 2 -2.34 8.82 -43.67
CA SER A 2 -3.38 8.67 -42.64
C SER A 2 -2.71 8.80 -41.28
N HIS A 3 -3.01 9.88 -40.56
CA HIS A 3 -2.70 10.01 -39.15
C HIS A 3 -3.51 8.95 -38.38
N ARG A 4 -2.81 8.01 -37.74
CA ARG A 4 -3.39 7.25 -36.63
C ARG A 4 -3.52 8.20 -35.43
N PRO A 5 -4.63 8.15 -34.67
CA PRO A 5 -4.68 8.78 -33.36
C PRO A 5 -3.60 8.14 -32.48
N GLN A 6 -2.87 8.97 -31.72
CA GLN A 6 -2.02 8.47 -30.64
C GLN A 6 -2.92 7.81 -29.59
N ASP A 7 -2.67 6.53 -29.32
CA ASP A 7 -3.23 5.83 -28.16
C ASP A 7 -2.91 6.64 -26.90
N PRO A 8 -3.85 6.73 -25.93
CA PRO A 8 -3.55 7.35 -24.65
C PRO A 8 -2.42 6.55 -24.01
N GLN A 9 -1.42 7.28 -23.49
CA GLN A 9 -0.18 6.77 -22.93
C GLN A 9 -0.38 5.45 -22.16
N HIS A 10 0.08 4.34 -22.75
CA HIS A 10 0.46 3.16 -21.96
C HIS A 10 1.63 3.63 -21.09
N GLN A 11 1.32 4.06 -19.87
CA GLN A 11 2.35 4.24 -18.87
C GLN A 11 2.85 2.84 -18.52
N ASP A 12 4.14 2.59 -18.76
CA ASP A 12 4.75 1.33 -18.38
C ASP A 12 4.56 1.14 -16.87
N PRO A 13 3.97 0.02 -16.42
CA PRO A 13 3.75 -0.21 -15.00
C PRO A 13 5.09 -0.27 -14.26
N ALA A 14 5.13 0.26 -13.04
CA ALA A 14 6.33 0.11 -12.22
C ALA A 14 6.57 -1.37 -11.87
N VAL A 15 7.82 -1.80 -11.98
CA VAL A 15 8.25 -3.16 -11.61
C VAL A 15 8.89 -3.11 -10.23
N ILE A 16 8.31 -3.82 -9.27
CA ILE A 16 8.76 -3.83 -7.88
C ILE A 16 9.55 -5.10 -7.56
N GLY A 17 10.63 -4.97 -6.79
CA GLY A 17 11.47 -6.04 -6.31
C GLY A 17 11.72 -5.89 -4.80
N TRP A 18 11.31 -6.90 -4.05
CA TRP A 18 11.48 -7.04 -2.60
C TRP A 18 11.21 -8.49 -2.20
N SER A 19 11.63 -8.88 -1.00
CA SER A 19 11.25 -10.11 -0.33
C SER A 19 10.61 -9.81 1.01
N HIS A 20 9.72 -10.69 1.47
CA HIS A 20 9.14 -10.56 2.81
C HIS A 20 10.22 -10.52 3.89
N GLY A 21 10.15 -9.51 4.77
CA GLY A 21 11.14 -9.25 5.81
C GLY A 21 12.28 -8.31 5.39
N ASP A 22 12.41 -7.97 4.12
CA ASP A 22 13.44 -7.02 3.65
C ASP A 22 13.15 -5.62 4.20
N HIS A 23 14.19 -4.90 4.59
CA HIS A 23 14.10 -3.49 4.97
C HIS A 23 14.16 -2.55 3.75
N ALA A 24 14.51 -3.07 2.58
CA ALA A 24 14.63 -2.30 1.35
C ALA A 24 13.55 -2.72 0.35
N VAL A 25 12.91 -1.74 -0.28
CA VAL A 25 12.04 -1.96 -1.44
C VAL A 25 12.59 -1.19 -2.62
N ARG A 26 12.78 -1.88 -3.74
CA ARG A 26 13.28 -1.30 -4.98
C ARG A 26 12.24 -1.40 -6.06
N TRP A 27 12.14 -0.37 -6.90
CA TRP A 27 11.32 -0.43 -8.09
C TRP A 27 11.95 0.34 -9.25
N SER A 28 11.52 -0.03 -10.46
CA SER A 28 11.91 0.63 -11.69
C SER A 28 10.67 1.07 -12.46
N HIS A 29 10.75 2.25 -13.07
CA HIS A 29 9.71 2.81 -13.92
C HIS A 29 10.39 3.67 -15.01
N ALA A 30 10.11 3.35 -16.27
CA ALA A 30 10.86 3.86 -17.42
C ALA A 30 12.39 3.67 -17.25
N ASP A 31 13.17 4.74 -17.32
CA ASP A 31 14.64 4.73 -17.19
C ASP A 31 15.14 4.94 -15.76
N ARG A 32 14.22 5.03 -14.78
CA ARG A 32 14.55 5.31 -13.38
C ARG A 32 14.43 4.07 -12.51
N THR A 33 15.30 4.00 -11.52
CA THR A 33 15.24 3.04 -10.43
C THR A 33 15.28 3.79 -9.12
N VAL A 34 14.38 3.44 -8.21
CA VAL A 34 14.26 3.99 -6.87
C VAL A 34 14.45 2.86 -5.86
N GLU A 35 15.11 3.16 -4.76
CA GLU A 35 15.26 2.28 -3.61
C GLU A 35 14.89 3.06 -2.36
N LYS A 36 14.11 2.44 -1.48
CA LYS A 36 13.71 2.98 -0.18
C LYS A 36 14.07 1.99 0.91
N GLU A 37 14.72 2.52 1.94
CA GLU A 37 15.01 1.80 3.18
C GLU A 37 13.96 2.17 4.23
N PHE A 38 13.49 1.15 4.97
CA PHE A 38 12.48 1.26 6.00
C PHE A 38 13.07 0.88 7.35
N ALA A 39 12.55 1.52 8.41
CA ALA A 39 13.01 1.25 9.76
C ALA A 39 12.62 -0.17 10.21
N GLY A 40 11.38 -0.56 9.89
CA GLY A 40 10.87 -1.91 10.11
C GLY A 40 11.01 -2.80 8.87
N PRO A 41 10.85 -4.13 9.05
CA PRO A 41 10.81 -5.05 7.92
C PRO A 41 9.58 -4.80 7.05
N THR A 42 9.70 -5.03 5.75
CA THR A 42 8.59 -4.92 4.80
C THR A 42 7.69 -6.15 4.89
N GLN A 43 6.40 -5.92 5.12
CA GLN A 43 5.38 -6.94 5.19
C GLN A 43 4.75 -7.21 3.83
N ALA A 44 4.45 -6.13 3.08
CA ALA A 44 3.89 -6.18 1.74
C ALA A 44 4.39 -4.99 0.92
N ALA A 45 4.71 -5.20 -0.36
CA ALA A 45 4.89 -4.11 -1.30
C ALA A 45 4.34 -4.48 -2.69
N LEU A 46 3.66 -3.54 -3.33
CA LEU A 46 3.04 -3.73 -4.64
C LEU A 46 3.07 -2.46 -5.48
N ALA A 47 2.96 -2.64 -6.80
CA ALA A 47 2.78 -1.55 -7.76
C ALA A 47 1.39 -1.61 -8.38
N TRP A 48 0.77 -0.44 -8.60
CA TRP A 48 -0.44 -0.30 -9.42
C TRP A 48 -0.36 1.00 -10.24
N GLY A 49 -0.39 0.86 -11.57
CA GLY A 49 -0.05 1.97 -12.46
C GLY A 49 1.35 2.54 -12.16
N SER A 50 1.41 3.84 -11.90
CA SER A 50 2.64 4.57 -11.53
C SER A 50 2.83 4.74 -10.01
N ARG A 51 2.13 3.96 -9.18
CA ARG A 51 2.18 4.07 -7.72
C ARG A 51 2.72 2.83 -7.06
N ILE A 52 3.42 3.03 -5.94
CA ILE A 52 4.00 1.98 -5.12
C ILE A 52 3.39 2.08 -3.72
N LEU A 53 2.94 0.95 -3.18
CA LEU A 53 2.42 0.84 -1.81
C LEU A 53 3.40 -0.06 -1.08
N VAL A 54 3.89 0.42 0.04
CA VAL A 54 4.69 -0.36 0.97
C VAL A 54 3.95 -0.41 2.31
N VAL A 55 3.85 -1.60 2.87
CA VAL A 55 3.35 -1.88 4.21
C VAL A 55 4.52 -2.42 5.02
N GLU A 56 4.96 -1.64 6.02
CA GLU A 56 5.92 -2.08 7.03
C GLU A 56 5.24 -3.08 7.97
N ALA A 57 5.98 -4.03 8.53
CA ALA A 57 5.42 -4.99 9.48
C ALA A 57 4.92 -4.28 10.74
N LEU A 58 3.89 -4.86 11.36
CA LEU A 58 3.45 -4.42 12.67
C LEU A 58 4.52 -4.80 13.70
N ASP A 59 4.83 -3.87 14.61
CA ASP A 59 5.60 -4.18 15.80
C ASP A 59 4.84 -5.25 16.60
N ASP A 60 5.51 -6.36 16.90
CA ASP A 60 4.94 -7.49 17.59
C ASP A 60 4.77 -7.25 19.09
N THR A 61 4.07 -8.17 19.75
CA THR A 61 3.38 -7.97 21.04
C THR A 61 4.20 -7.26 22.15
N PRO A 62 3.62 -6.25 22.83
CA PRO A 62 2.26 -5.74 22.64
C PRO A 62 2.14 -4.90 21.36
N TYR A 63 1.11 -5.18 20.56
CA TYR A 63 0.85 -4.42 19.34
C TYR A 63 0.64 -2.94 19.68
N THR A 64 1.46 -2.09 19.08
CA THR A 64 1.30 -0.64 19.15
C THR A 64 0.55 -0.19 17.91
N PRO A 65 -0.62 0.47 18.02
CA PRO A 65 -1.32 1.05 16.89
C PRO A 65 -0.41 1.94 16.06
N THR A 66 -0.28 1.65 14.77
CA THR A 66 0.70 2.30 13.89
C THR A 66 0.11 2.57 12.50
N ASP A 67 0.61 3.62 11.85
CA ASP A 67 0.32 3.98 10.47
C ASP A 67 1.49 3.46 9.58
N ASN A 68 1.46 2.17 9.28
CA ASN A 68 2.56 1.41 8.64
C ASN A 68 2.45 1.29 7.12
N ALA A 69 1.52 1.97 6.46
CA ALA A 69 1.38 1.88 5.01
C ALA A 69 1.66 3.23 4.36
N VAL A 70 2.48 3.25 3.32
CA VAL A 70 2.89 4.47 2.61
C VAL A 70 2.78 4.26 1.11
N VAL A 71 2.30 5.29 0.43
CA VAL A 71 2.18 5.34 -1.02
C VAL A 71 3.19 6.32 -1.59
N TYR A 72 3.95 5.85 -2.57
CA TYR A 72 4.88 6.64 -3.36
C TYR A 72 4.39 6.77 -4.81
N GLU A 73 4.77 7.87 -5.45
CA GLU A 73 4.87 7.93 -6.91
C GLU A 73 6.04 7.06 -7.39
N ALA A 74 6.01 6.68 -8.67
CA ALA A 74 7.04 5.87 -9.30
C ALA A 74 8.44 6.49 -9.26
N ASP A 75 8.55 7.82 -9.09
CA ASP A 75 9.83 8.51 -8.95
C ASP A 75 10.39 8.53 -7.51
N GLY A 76 9.67 7.95 -6.54
CA GLY A 76 10.10 7.90 -5.14
C GLY A 76 9.58 9.03 -4.28
N THR A 77 8.79 9.96 -4.80
CA THR A 77 8.11 10.97 -4.00
C THR A 77 7.02 10.31 -3.15
N GLU A 78 7.05 10.55 -1.85
CA GLU A 78 5.99 10.12 -0.95
C GLU A 78 4.73 10.94 -1.22
N LEU A 79 3.61 10.27 -1.45
CA LEU A 79 2.31 10.90 -1.61
C LEU A 79 1.59 11.00 -0.27
N VAL A 80 1.44 9.85 0.40
CA VAL A 80 0.64 9.77 1.61
C VAL A 80 1.04 8.55 2.44
N ARG A 81 1.13 8.74 3.75
CA ARG A 81 1.12 7.66 4.73
C ARG A 81 -0.32 7.41 5.16
N LEU A 82 -0.82 6.23 4.81
CA LEU A 82 -2.19 5.82 5.05
C LEU A 82 -2.40 5.54 6.54
N ARG A 83 -3.58 5.92 7.04
CA ARG A 83 -4.02 5.63 8.39
C ARG A 83 -5.14 4.60 8.34
N PRO A 84 -5.04 3.49 9.09
CA PRO A 84 -6.17 2.60 9.28
C PRO A 84 -7.35 3.39 9.90
N PRO A 85 -8.59 3.19 9.45
CA PRO A 85 -9.74 3.83 10.08
C PRO A 85 -9.91 3.27 11.49
N ARG A 86 -9.74 4.13 12.51
CA ARG A 86 -9.71 3.72 13.93
C ARG A 86 -11.09 3.61 14.56
N ASP A 87 -12.12 4.06 13.84
CA ASP A 87 -13.53 4.02 14.20
C ASP A 87 -14.27 2.77 13.69
N LEU A 88 -13.56 1.84 13.04
CA LEU A 88 -14.12 0.55 12.59
C LEU A 88 -14.62 -0.33 13.75
N VAL A 89 -14.03 -0.15 14.93
CA VAL A 89 -14.29 -0.95 16.11
C VAL A 89 -14.53 -0.04 17.32
N ALA A 90 -15.10 -0.60 18.39
CA ALA A 90 -15.53 0.18 19.55
C ALA A 90 -14.38 0.87 20.30
N GLU A 91 -13.20 0.26 20.33
CA GLU A 91 -12.01 0.77 21.01
C GLU A 91 -10.89 1.02 19.97
N PRO A 92 -10.51 2.28 19.70
CA PRO A 92 -9.52 2.63 18.67
C PRO A 92 -8.16 1.93 18.83
N SER A 93 -7.74 1.65 20.07
CA SER A 93 -6.49 0.94 20.34
C SER A 93 -6.51 -0.53 19.90
N TRP A 94 -7.68 -1.08 19.57
CA TRP A 94 -7.81 -2.42 19.00
C TRP A 94 -7.47 -2.47 17.51
N VAL A 95 -7.34 -1.33 16.82
CA VAL A 95 -6.85 -1.31 15.44
C VAL A 95 -5.34 -1.22 15.48
N PHE A 96 -4.63 -2.24 15.02
CA PHE A 96 -3.17 -2.30 15.12
C PHE A 96 -2.49 -1.60 13.94
N GLY A 97 -3.00 -1.80 12.74
CA GLY A 97 -2.41 -1.26 11.52
C GLY A 97 -2.84 -2.06 10.31
N PHE A 98 -2.08 -1.98 9.24
CA PHE A 98 -2.27 -2.82 8.07
C PHE A 98 -1.45 -4.11 8.20
N PHE A 99 -2.09 -5.26 8.01
CA PHE A 99 -1.43 -6.57 8.11
C PHE A 99 -0.77 -6.99 6.79
N THR A 100 -1.38 -6.67 5.66
CA THR A 100 -0.86 -7.00 4.33
C THR A 100 -1.59 -6.17 3.26
N ALA A 101 -1.12 -6.25 2.02
CA ALA A 101 -1.79 -5.70 0.87
C ALA A 101 -1.64 -6.62 -0.36
N HIS A 102 -2.61 -6.57 -1.25
CA HIS A 102 -2.60 -7.29 -2.54
C HIS A 102 -3.43 -6.53 -3.58
N LEU A 103 -3.37 -6.97 -4.84
CA LEU A 103 -4.22 -6.44 -5.90
C LEU A 103 -5.50 -7.27 -6.01
N ASP A 104 -6.65 -6.61 -6.16
CA ASP A 104 -7.91 -7.28 -6.52
C ASP A 104 -7.92 -7.71 -7.99
N SER A 105 -9.01 -8.35 -8.43
CA SER A 105 -9.19 -8.79 -9.82
C SER A 105 -9.24 -7.65 -10.84
N GLU A 106 -9.46 -6.41 -10.40
CA GLU A 106 -9.45 -5.20 -11.22
C GLU A 106 -8.07 -4.50 -11.20
N GLY A 107 -7.09 -5.06 -10.50
CA GLY A 107 -5.76 -4.48 -10.35
C GLY A 107 -5.71 -3.31 -9.38
N ARG A 108 -6.72 -3.14 -8.51
CA ARG A 108 -6.75 -2.10 -7.48
C ARG A 108 -6.12 -2.63 -6.18
N PRO A 109 -5.36 -1.79 -5.45
CA PRO A 109 -4.82 -2.19 -4.16
C PRO A 109 -5.95 -2.43 -3.13
N VAL A 110 -5.79 -3.51 -2.38
CA VAL A 110 -6.58 -3.87 -1.21
C VAL A 110 -5.63 -3.94 -0.02
N LEU A 111 -5.96 -3.23 1.06
CA LEU A 111 -5.26 -3.33 2.34
C LEU A 111 -6.07 -4.15 3.33
N VAL A 112 -5.41 -5.04 4.06
CA VAL A 112 -5.99 -5.76 5.19
C VAL A 112 -5.63 -5.01 6.46
N ILE A 113 -6.63 -4.69 7.27
CA ILE A 113 -6.51 -3.97 8.54
C ILE A 113 -6.58 -5.00 9.66
N ALA A 114 -5.49 -5.12 10.42
CA ALA A 114 -5.44 -5.99 11.59
C ALA A 114 -6.11 -5.32 12.79
N THR A 115 -7.00 -6.05 13.45
CA THR A 115 -7.59 -5.60 14.71
C THR A 115 -7.65 -6.71 15.76
N GLN A 116 -7.93 -6.34 17.01
CA GLN A 116 -8.14 -7.30 18.09
C GLN A 116 -9.41 -8.14 17.95
N VAL A 117 -10.40 -7.68 17.16
CA VAL A 117 -11.75 -8.27 17.10
C VAL A 117 -12.08 -8.94 15.75
N GLY A 118 -11.06 -9.10 14.90
CA GLY A 118 -11.21 -9.61 13.53
C GLY A 118 -10.71 -8.60 12.51
N ASP A 119 -10.26 -9.10 11.37
CA ASP A 119 -9.63 -8.25 10.36
C ASP A 119 -10.67 -7.64 9.42
N PHE A 120 -10.31 -6.51 8.83
CA PHE A 120 -11.11 -5.82 7.81
C PHE A 120 -10.26 -5.64 6.56
N TRP A 121 -10.89 -5.28 5.44
CA TRP A 121 -10.19 -4.84 4.25
C TRP A 121 -10.91 -3.72 3.54
N GLY A 122 -10.18 -2.98 2.71
CA GLY A 122 -10.75 -1.99 1.81
C GLY A 122 -9.71 -1.43 0.85
N HIS A 123 -10.07 -0.34 0.18
CA HIS A 123 -9.23 0.31 -0.84
C HIS A 123 -8.63 1.62 -0.33
N PRO A 124 -7.38 1.97 -0.69
CA PRO A 124 -6.79 3.22 -0.26
C PRO A 124 -7.48 4.41 -0.92
N ASP A 125 -7.88 5.38 -0.11
CA ASP A 125 -8.29 6.71 -0.57
C ASP A 125 -7.13 7.69 -0.36
N LEU A 126 -6.43 7.99 -1.45
CA LEU A 126 -5.25 8.85 -1.41
C LEU A 126 -5.59 10.32 -1.12
N ALA A 127 -6.84 10.75 -1.33
CA ALA A 127 -7.25 12.12 -1.06
C ALA A 127 -7.39 12.37 0.45
N THR A 128 -7.89 11.37 1.18
CA THR A 128 -8.08 11.46 2.64
C THR A 128 -6.96 10.80 3.44
N GLY A 129 -6.14 9.97 2.79
CA GLY A 129 -5.08 9.20 3.46
C GLY A 129 -5.62 8.08 4.34
N THR A 130 -6.79 7.54 4.02
CA THR A 130 -7.45 6.45 4.75
C THR A 130 -7.79 5.29 3.81
N VAL A 131 -8.66 4.39 4.27
CA VAL A 131 -9.24 3.30 3.49
C VAL A 131 -10.75 3.45 3.39
N VAL A 132 -11.30 3.19 2.22
CA VAL A 132 -12.73 3.24 1.89
C VAL A 132 -13.25 1.86 1.47
N ASP A 133 -14.57 1.74 1.32
CA ASP A 133 -15.26 0.49 0.98
C ASP A 133 -14.92 -0.66 1.93
N VAL A 134 -14.83 -0.33 3.23
CA VAL A 134 -14.34 -1.25 4.25
C VAL A 134 -15.33 -2.39 4.52
N GLN A 135 -14.83 -3.61 4.54
CA GLN A 135 -15.59 -4.83 4.78
C GLN A 135 -14.86 -5.76 5.76
N GLU A 136 -15.60 -6.62 6.45
CA GLU A 136 -15.01 -7.68 7.26
C GLU A 136 -14.23 -8.67 6.39
N TRP A 137 -13.05 -9.09 6.87
CA TRP A 137 -12.26 -10.16 6.27
C TRP A 137 -12.69 -11.50 6.88
N ARG A 138 -13.07 -12.46 6.03
CA ARG A 138 -13.51 -13.82 6.45
C ARG A 138 -12.58 -14.89 5.91
#